data_AF-A0A8C4H703-F1
#
_entry.id   AF-A0A8C4H703-F1
#
_cell.length_a   1.000
_cell.length_b   1.000
_cell.length_c   1.000
_cell.angle_alpha   90.00
_cell.angle_beta   90.00
_cell.angle_gamma   90.00
#
_symmetry.space_group_name_H-M   'P 1'
#
loop_
_entity.id
_entity.type
_entity.pdbx_description
1 polymer ?
#
loop_
_entity_poly.entity_id
_entity_poly.type
_entity_poly.pdbx_seq_one_letter_code
_entity_poly.pdbx_strand_id
1 'polypeptide(L)'
;MEESKWTSIFQMKAKNLKQGDSWSLEFDDSLVPKRPNPCWKLCIGSTSARFSCTKCGRGWPSVRVKVVFHMRLLHGHGTVKVKPLGQQCKTCEGAPMEKPSVTSRNIDILLDNLVEKIRIKCYHEDLVRRNKPFISHDVSRPHEPAHSNAGHTDRMERSMWTRIFQNKVRNLQQGDTWRLEFDDSLVPHSLNPGWEQYIRNTVAWFKCTMCRRGWPSNRVMVVFHMRLSNGQGIVKVRRFRQNCKICDEAPMEMPDITSENINILLENLVEKIRIKCYHEDLGRGNRPFVNLEVKSPHEPAHCEACREGVCTMD
;
A
#
# COMPACT_ATOMS: atom_id res chain seq x y z
N MET A 1 27.88 7.27 5.53
CA MET A 1 27.66 6.56 4.24
C MET A 1 26.20 6.33 3.90
N GLU A 2 25.28 6.25 4.87
CA GLU A 2 23.85 6.12 4.56
C GLU A 2 23.23 7.47 4.19
N GLU A 3 23.50 8.53 4.96
CA GLU A 3 22.99 9.89 4.71
C GLU A 3 23.35 10.43 3.32
N SER A 4 24.56 10.13 2.83
CA SER A 4 25.00 10.49 1.48
C SER A 4 24.15 9.84 0.38
N LYS A 5 23.57 8.66 0.62
CA LYS A 5 22.66 8.02 -0.35
C LYS A 5 21.33 8.75 -0.43
N TRP A 6 20.77 9.14 0.72
CA TRP A 6 19.54 9.91 0.78
C TRP A 6 19.68 11.25 0.07
N THR A 7 20.77 11.97 0.34
CA THR A 7 21.01 13.28 -0.28
C THR A 7 21.22 13.16 -1.78
N SER A 8 22.03 12.22 -2.27
CA SER A 8 22.25 12.03 -3.71
C SER A 8 20.98 11.62 -4.45
N ILE A 9 20.20 10.66 -3.92
CA ILE A 9 18.95 10.23 -4.55
C ILE A 9 17.94 11.38 -4.56
N PHE A 10 17.83 12.12 -3.45
CA PHE A 10 16.92 13.25 -3.36
C PHE A 10 17.30 14.35 -4.36
N GLN A 11 18.59 14.72 -4.43
CA GLN A 11 19.08 15.70 -5.40
C GLN A 11 18.75 15.30 -6.83
N MET A 12 18.92 14.02 -7.20
CA MET A 12 18.53 13.54 -8.53
C MET A 12 17.04 13.71 -8.81
N LYS A 13 16.16 13.36 -7.85
CA LYS A 13 14.70 13.45 -8.02
C LYS A 13 14.18 14.89 -7.95
N ALA A 14 14.83 15.76 -7.18
CA ALA A 14 14.41 17.14 -6.97
C ALA A 14 14.84 18.11 -8.08
N LYS A 15 15.81 17.74 -8.94
CA LYS A 15 16.33 18.56 -10.05
C LYS A 15 15.24 19.13 -10.98
N ASN A 16 14.14 18.39 -11.17
CA ASN A 16 13.06 18.75 -12.09
C ASN A 16 11.77 19.15 -11.37
N LEU A 17 11.86 19.64 -10.13
CA LEU A 17 10.69 20.14 -9.40
C LEU A 17 10.14 21.39 -10.07
N LYS A 18 10.95 22.45 -10.18
CA LYS A 18 10.64 23.68 -10.91
C LYS A 18 11.93 24.34 -11.41
N GLN A 19 11.89 24.89 -12.63
CA GLN A 19 13.05 25.56 -13.21
C GLN A 19 13.43 26.79 -12.37
N GLY A 20 14.71 26.90 -12.01
CA GLY A 20 15.25 28.00 -11.20
C GLY A 20 15.25 27.75 -9.69
N ASP A 21 14.53 26.72 -9.21
CA ASP A 21 14.48 26.40 -7.79
C ASP A 21 15.52 25.35 -7.41
N SER A 22 16.03 25.45 -6.18
CA SER A 22 17.01 24.52 -5.61
C SER A 22 16.42 23.80 -4.40
N TRP A 23 16.79 22.53 -4.21
CA TRP A 23 16.32 21.72 -3.08
C TRP A 23 17.47 20.99 -2.40
N SER A 24 17.54 21.11 -1.07
CA SER A 24 18.45 20.35 -0.22
C SER A 24 17.70 19.41 0.71
N LEU A 25 18.36 18.30 1.08
CA LEU A 25 17.90 17.39 2.11
C LEU A 25 18.97 17.31 3.20
N GLU A 26 18.55 17.48 4.45
CA GLU A 26 19.41 17.49 5.63
C GLU A 26 18.82 16.60 6.73
N PHE A 27 19.66 15.91 7.48
CA PHE A 27 19.23 15.09 8.61
C PHE A 27 19.13 15.94 9.86
N ASP A 28 18.03 15.78 10.60
CA ASP A 28 17.81 16.52 11.85
C ASP A 28 17.25 15.59 12.92
N ASP A 29 18.11 15.17 13.85
CA ASP A 29 17.78 14.25 14.93
C ASP A 29 16.81 14.87 15.96
N SER A 30 16.53 16.18 15.91
CA SER A 30 15.54 16.84 16.79
C SER A 30 14.11 16.72 16.27
N LEU A 31 13.90 16.25 15.03
CA LEU A 31 12.57 16.18 14.44
C LEU A 31 11.62 15.28 15.23
N VAL A 32 10.37 15.75 15.33
CA VAL A 32 9.25 15.06 15.93
C VAL A 32 8.09 14.93 14.93
N PRO A 33 7.27 13.88 15.01
CA PRO A 33 6.11 13.66 14.14
C PRO A 33 4.93 14.57 14.52
N LYS A 34 5.18 15.85 14.79
CA LYS A 34 4.17 16.86 15.13
C LYS A 34 4.21 17.98 14.10
N ARG A 35 3.10 18.72 13.99
CA ARG A 35 3.04 19.89 13.11
C ARG A 35 4.14 20.88 13.52
N PRO A 36 5.03 21.27 12.60
CA PRO A 36 6.04 22.27 12.87
C PRO A 36 5.42 23.68 12.87
N ASN A 37 6.26 24.70 13.07
CA ASN A 37 5.84 26.10 12.92
C ASN A 37 5.25 26.37 11.51
N PRO A 38 4.44 27.43 11.31
CA PRO A 38 3.63 27.63 10.09
C PRO A 38 4.42 27.62 8.77
N CYS A 39 5.70 27.99 8.81
CA CYS A 39 6.58 28.06 7.64
C CYS A 39 7.06 26.69 7.16
N TRP A 40 6.95 25.64 7.98
CA TRP A 40 7.34 24.27 7.61
C TRP A 40 6.11 23.39 7.36
N LYS A 41 6.24 22.45 6.42
CA LYS A 41 5.19 21.49 6.07
C LYS A 41 5.62 20.10 6.48
N LEU A 42 4.73 19.35 7.14
CA LEU A 42 5.01 17.99 7.63
C LEU A 42 4.62 16.93 6.59
N CYS A 43 5.49 15.96 6.35
CA CYS A 43 5.19 14.69 5.72
C CYS A 43 5.76 13.55 6.57
N ILE A 44 5.04 12.43 6.69
CA ILE A 44 5.52 11.24 7.38
C ILE A 44 5.43 10.06 6.42
N GLY A 45 6.59 9.49 6.09
CA GLY A 45 6.71 8.24 5.35
C GLY A 45 6.74 7.04 6.29
N SER A 46 6.50 5.85 5.73
CA SER A 46 6.75 4.58 6.41
C SER A 46 7.58 3.69 5.51
N THR A 47 8.54 2.96 6.08
CA THR A 47 9.43 2.08 5.33
C THR A 47 9.84 0.87 6.16
N SER A 48 10.39 -0.13 5.48
CA SER A 48 11.10 -1.22 6.14
C SER A 48 12.59 -0.92 6.26
N ALA A 49 13.19 -1.24 7.41
CA ALA A 49 14.61 -1.09 7.69
C ALA A 49 15.12 -2.20 8.61
N ARG A 50 16.44 -2.32 8.71
CA ARG A 50 17.10 -3.15 9.71
C ARG A 50 17.70 -2.28 10.81
N PHE A 51 17.68 -2.76 12.03
CA PHE A 51 18.38 -2.16 13.16
C PHE A 51 19.48 -3.11 13.62
N SER A 52 20.50 -2.56 14.25
CA SER A 52 21.55 -3.33 14.93
C SER A 52 21.79 -2.73 16.29
N CYS A 53 21.75 -3.55 17.35
CA CYS A 53 22.02 -3.07 18.70
C CYS A 53 23.51 -2.84 18.88
N THR A 54 23.88 -1.63 19.27
CA THR A 54 25.26 -1.25 19.61
C THR A 54 25.76 -1.96 20.87
N LYS A 55 24.86 -2.30 21.81
CA LYS A 55 25.24 -3.01 23.07
C LYS A 55 25.50 -4.50 22.89
N CYS A 56 24.64 -5.21 22.14
CA CYS A 56 24.71 -6.69 22.05
C CYS A 56 24.96 -7.23 20.63
N GLY A 57 25.06 -6.37 19.62
CA GLY A 57 25.27 -6.76 18.23
C GLY A 57 24.06 -7.41 17.54
N ARG A 58 22.96 -7.68 18.25
CA ARG A 58 21.76 -8.29 17.65
C ARG A 58 21.12 -7.35 16.63
N GLY A 59 20.86 -7.87 15.43
CA GLY A 59 20.09 -7.17 14.41
C GLY A 59 18.62 -7.59 14.38
N TRP A 60 17.71 -6.67 14.08
CA TRP A 60 16.29 -6.98 13.86
C TRP A 60 15.70 -6.17 12.71
N PRO A 61 14.76 -6.76 11.94
CA PRO A 61 14.01 -6.02 10.94
C PRO A 61 12.83 -5.26 11.57
N SER A 62 12.41 -4.20 10.91
CA SER A 62 11.16 -3.48 11.20
C SER A 62 10.52 -3.05 9.89
N VAL A 63 9.23 -3.37 9.71
CA VAL A 63 8.44 -3.03 8.52
C VAL A 63 7.65 -1.73 8.67
N ARG A 64 7.75 -1.07 9.84
CA ARG A 64 6.99 0.15 10.17
C ARG A 64 7.89 1.25 10.72
N VAL A 65 9.07 1.43 10.14
CA VAL A 65 9.93 2.57 10.48
C VAL A 65 9.29 3.83 9.94
N LYS A 66 8.94 4.76 10.83
CA LYS A 66 8.43 6.07 10.45
C LYS A 66 9.58 6.98 10.05
N VAL A 67 9.40 7.72 8.97
CA VAL A 67 10.38 8.72 8.52
C VAL A 67 9.68 10.06 8.50
N VAL A 68 10.14 10.99 9.34
CA VAL A 68 9.58 12.33 9.46
C VAL A 68 10.31 13.24 8.48
N PHE A 69 9.55 14.01 7.71
CA PHE A 69 10.05 15.03 6.80
C PHE A 69 9.39 16.37 7.14
N HIS A 70 10.20 17.39 7.41
CA HIS A 70 9.74 18.78 7.41
C HIS A 70 10.29 19.46 6.16
N MET A 71 9.43 20.06 5.36
CA MET A 71 9.82 20.73 4.11
C MET A 71 9.38 22.19 4.09
N ARG A 72 10.18 23.04 3.48
CA ARG A 72 9.89 24.47 3.32
C ARG A 72 10.49 24.95 2.00
N LEU A 73 9.80 25.89 1.34
CA LEU A 73 10.29 26.61 0.18
C LEU A 73 10.25 28.11 0.46
N LEU A 74 11.38 28.80 0.31
CA LEU A 74 11.49 30.25 0.47
C LEU A 74 12.29 30.83 -0.71
N HIS A 75 11.69 31.76 -1.45
CA HIS A 75 12.38 32.47 -2.54
C HIS A 75 13.13 31.55 -3.53
N GLY A 76 12.53 30.43 -3.91
CA GLY A 76 13.17 29.44 -4.81
C GLY A 76 14.18 28.49 -4.15
N HIS A 77 14.38 28.60 -2.84
CA HIS A 77 15.25 27.72 -2.07
C HIS A 77 14.43 26.80 -1.15
N GLY A 78 14.39 25.53 -1.52
CA GLY A 78 13.72 24.45 -0.82
C GLY A 78 14.64 23.70 0.13
N THR A 79 14.15 23.40 1.33
CA THR A 79 14.86 22.60 2.34
C THR A 79 13.96 21.49 2.84
N VAL A 80 14.47 20.27 2.90
CA VAL A 80 13.85 19.14 3.56
C VAL A 80 14.71 18.68 4.73
N LYS A 81 14.17 18.75 5.94
CA LYS A 81 14.71 18.09 7.12
C LYS A 81 14.12 16.69 7.22
N VAL A 82 14.96 15.67 7.41
CA VAL A 82 14.54 14.27 7.53
C VAL A 82 15.04 13.60 8.81
N LYS A 83 14.20 12.74 9.40
CA LYS A 83 14.58 11.84 10.49
C LYS A 83 13.84 10.51 10.39
N PRO A 84 14.56 9.44 10.05
CA PRO A 84 14.10 8.07 10.30
C PRO A 84 14.02 7.81 11.82
N LEU A 85 12.86 7.38 12.32
CA LEU A 85 12.68 7.13 13.75
C LEU A 85 13.36 5.83 14.17
N GLY A 86 14.16 5.92 15.24
CA GLY A 86 14.89 4.81 15.81
C GLY A 86 14.01 3.80 16.55
N GLN A 87 14.59 2.65 16.87
CA GLN A 87 13.96 1.63 17.72
C GLN A 87 14.93 1.15 18.79
N GLN A 88 14.39 0.83 19.97
CA GLN A 88 15.15 0.30 21.07
C GLN A 88 15.28 -1.22 20.98
N CYS A 89 16.45 -1.75 21.33
CA CYS A 89 16.64 -3.19 21.46
C CYS A 89 15.79 -3.74 22.60
N LYS A 90 15.00 -4.80 22.33
CA LYS A 90 14.12 -5.41 23.34
C LYS A 90 14.85 -6.25 24.38
N THR A 91 16.07 -6.66 24.10
CA THR A 91 16.84 -7.58 24.95
C THR A 91 17.78 -6.85 25.89
N CYS A 92 18.21 -5.64 25.54
CA CYS A 92 19.15 -4.86 26.34
C CYS A 92 18.40 -3.79 27.12
N GLU A 93 18.46 -3.87 28.44
CA GLU A 93 17.93 -2.83 29.32
C GLU A 93 18.66 -1.50 29.06
N GLY A 94 17.86 -0.42 29.00
CA GLY A 94 18.36 0.93 28.70
C GLY A 94 19.14 1.03 27.37
N ALA A 95 18.84 0.19 26.37
CA ALA A 95 19.44 0.36 25.04
C ALA A 95 19.08 1.73 24.44
N PRO A 96 19.99 2.36 23.67
CA PRO A 96 19.64 3.59 22.96
C PRO A 96 18.61 3.32 21.86
N MET A 97 18.02 4.40 21.32
CA MET A 97 17.23 4.33 20.10
C MET A 97 18.16 4.13 18.91
N GLU A 98 18.26 2.90 18.43
CA GLU A 98 19.13 2.57 17.31
C GLU A 98 18.60 3.18 16.03
N LYS A 99 19.49 3.72 15.18
CA LYS A 99 19.11 4.27 13.88
C LYS A 99 18.78 3.13 12.90
N PRO A 100 17.73 3.29 12.08
CA PRO A 100 17.41 2.30 11.06
C PRO A 100 18.43 2.37 9.93
N SER A 101 18.82 1.20 9.42
CA SER A 101 19.50 1.07 8.13
C SER A 101 18.48 0.75 7.04
N VAL A 102 18.23 1.74 6.20
CA VAL A 102 17.26 1.73 5.10
C VAL A 102 18.00 1.43 3.79
N THR A 103 17.47 0.49 3.01
CA THR A 103 18.07 0.13 1.72
C THR A 103 17.88 1.24 0.69
N SER A 104 18.79 1.34 -0.29
CA SER A 104 18.69 2.35 -1.35
C SER A 104 17.34 2.33 -2.09
N ARG A 105 16.76 1.14 -2.32
CA ARG A 105 15.43 0.98 -2.94
C ARG A 105 14.31 1.59 -2.10
N ASN A 106 14.38 1.41 -0.78
CA ASN A 106 13.38 1.96 0.14
C ASN A 106 13.53 3.47 0.31
N ILE A 107 14.77 3.97 0.27
CA ILE A 107 15.08 5.40 0.20
C ILE A 107 14.45 5.99 -1.06
N ASP A 108 14.66 5.36 -2.21
CA ASP A 108 14.12 5.81 -3.51
C ASP A 108 12.59 6.00 -3.48
N ILE A 109 11.86 4.98 -3.01
CA ILE A 109 10.39 5.02 -2.87
C ILE A 109 9.94 6.11 -1.90
N LEU A 110 10.63 6.28 -0.77
CA LEU A 110 10.30 7.34 0.19
C LEU A 110 10.48 8.72 -0.42
N LEU A 111 11.56 8.91 -1.19
CA LEU A 111 11.89 10.19 -1.80
C LEU A 111 10.98 10.51 -2.99
N ASP A 112 10.49 9.52 -3.75
CA ASP A 112 9.43 9.75 -4.75
C ASP A 112 8.16 10.31 -4.11
N ASN A 113 7.69 9.66 -3.04
CA ASN A 113 6.52 10.12 -2.31
C ASN A 113 6.76 11.51 -1.68
N LEU A 114 7.98 11.79 -1.22
CA LEU A 114 8.35 13.11 -0.70
C LEU A 114 8.30 14.19 -1.79
N VAL A 115 8.86 13.94 -2.97
CA VAL A 115 8.86 14.89 -4.10
C VAL A 115 7.44 15.23 -4.53
N GLU A 116 6.56 14.23 -4.60
CA GLU A 116 5.12 14.47 -4.83
C GLU A 116 4.50 15.35 -3.74
N LYS A 117 4.88 15.15 -2.46
CA LYS A 117 4.40 16.02 -1.38
C LYS A 117 4.97 17.43 -1.44
N ILE A 118 6.19 17.62 -1.94
CA ILE A 118 6.79 18.93 -2.17
C ILE A 118 6.00 19.70 -3.23
N ARG A 119 5.68 19.06 -4.37
CA ARG A 119 4.83 19.65 -5.42
C ARG A 119 3.52 20.19 -4.87
N ILE A 120 2.83 19.36 -4.09
CA ILE A 120 1.53 19.72 -3.50
C ILE A 120 1.68 20.82 -2.43
N LYS A 121 2.61 20.65 -1.48
CA LYS A 121 2.62 21.44 -0.24
C LYS A 121 3.45 22.72 -0.31
N CYS A 122 4.42 22.79 -1.22
CA CYS A 122 5.34 23.91 -1.35
C CYS A 122 5.11 24.69 -2.63
N TYR A 123 4.78 24.02 -3.74
CA TYR A 123 4.50 24.69 -5.01
C TYR A 123 3.02 24.99 -5.23
N HIS A 124 2.15 24.45 -4.37
CA HIS A 124 0.71 24.54 -4.56
C HIS A 124 0.29 24.08 -5.97
N GLU A 125 1.03 23.12 -6.54
CA GLU A 125 0.65 22.50 -7.80
C GLU A 125 -0.70 21.82 -7.61
N ASP A 126 -1.75 22.41 -8.21
CA ASP A 126 -3.08 21.85 -8.24
C ASP A 126 -3.02 20.52 -9.01
N LEU A 127 -3.02 19.41 -8.27
CA LEU A 127 -3.11 18.06 -8.82
C LEU A 127 -4.53 17.76 -9.33
N VAL A 128 -5.14 18.66 -10.10
CA VAL A 128 -6.27 18.29 -10.95
C VAL A 128 -5.68 17.35 -12.02
N ARG A 129 -5.73 16.04 -11.76
CA ARG A 129 -5.32 14.89 -12.63
C ARG A 129 -4.00 14.14 -12.32
N ARG A 130 -3.67 13.90 -11.05
CA ARG A 130 -3.02 12.62 -10.64
C ARG A 130 -3.65 12.14 -9.32
N ASN A 131 -4.69 11.31 -9.44
CA ASN A 131 -5.56 10.90 -8.34
C ASN A 131 -4.86 9.95 -7.33
N LYS A 132 -4.34 10.51 -6.22
CA LYS A 132 -4.31 9.84 -4.91
C LYS A 132 -5.18 10.63 -3.94
N PRO A 133 -6.26 10.06 -3.38
CA PRO A 133 -6.90 10.66 -2.21
C PRO A 133 -6.22 10.17 -0.93
N PHE A 134 -5.78 11.12 -0.12
CA PHE A 134 -5.41 10.96 1.29
C PHE A 134 -6.55 11.55 2.12
N ILE A 135 -7.07 10.82 3.10
CA ILE A 135 -7.82 11.38 4.23
C ILE A 135 -7.26 10.74 5.50
N SER A 136 -6.79 11.59 6.42
CA SER A 136 -6.39 11.22 7.77
C SER A 136 -7.60 11.05 8.65
N HIS A 137 -7.62 10.03 9.52
CA HIS A 137 -8.28 10.17 10.82
C HIS A 137 -7.46 9.55 11.96
N ASP A 138 -7.66 10.20 13.09
CA ASP A 138 -7.08 10.07 14.41
C ASP A 138 -7.10 8.65 14.97
N VAL A 139 -5.98 8.18 15.54
CA VAL A 139 -5.90 6.88 16.24
C VAL A 139 -5.74 7.15 17.73
N SER A 140 -6.85 7.56 18.33
CA SER A 140 -7.07 7.45 19.78
C SER A 140 -8.44 6.82 19.98
N ARG A 141 -8.51 5.48 19.93
CA ARG A 141 -9.51 4.70 20.67
C ARG A 141 -9.12 3.21 20.74
N PRO A 142 -9.33 2.56 21.89
CA PRO A 142 -9.11 1.12 22.05
C PRO A 142 -10.08 0.36 21.16
N HIS A 143 -9.61 -0.72 20.54
CA HIS A 143 -10.48 -1.67 19.86
C HIS A 143 -11.22 -2.48 20.94
N GLU A 144 -12.37 -1.98 21.40
CA GLU A 144 -13.37 -2.79 22.10
C GLU A 144 -14.11 -3.67 21.09
N PRO A 145 -14.53 -4.90 21.47
CA PRO A 145 -15.10 -5.85 20.55
C PRO A 145 -16.56 -5.48 20.25
N ALA A 146 -16.78 -4.84 19.10
CA ALA A 146 -18.12 -4.73 18.55
C ALA A 146 -18.59 -6.14 18.13
N HIS A 147 -19.55 -6.67 18.87
CA HIS A 147 -20.44 -7.72 18.39
C HIS A 147 -21.21 -7.15 17.20
N SER A 148 -20.80 -7.48 15.97
CA SER A 148 -21.56 -7.14 14.77
C SER A 148 -21.59 -8.30 13.79
N ASN A 149 -22.76 -8.44 13.18
CA ASN A 149 -23.19 -9.52 12.33
C ASN A 149 -22.36 -9.54 11.03
N ALA A 150 -21.83 -10.71 10.63
CA ALA A 150 -20.86 -10.85 9.52
C ALA A 150 -21.34 -10.25 8.17
N GLY A 151 -22.66 -10.17 7.95
CA GLY A 151 -23.24 -9.56 6.75
C GLY A 151 -23.17 -8.03 6.68
N HIS A 152 -23.06 -7.33 7.82
CA HIS A 152 -23.00 -5.86 7.83
C HIS A 152 -21.60 -5.35 7.47
N THR A 153 -20.56 -6.06 7.93
CA THR A 153 -19.16 -5.74 7.66
C THR A 153 -18.78 -5.99 6.20
N ASP A 154 -19.22 -7.09 5.59
CA ASP A 154 -18.96 -7.40 4.17
C ASP A 154 -19.65 -6.38 3.24
N ARG A 155 -20.87 -5.94 3.56
CA ARG A 155 -21.58 -4.91 2.78
C ARG A 155 -20.84 -3.57 2.77
N MET A 156 -20.28 -3.14 3.90
CA MET A 156 -19.48 -1.91 3.97
C MET A 156 -18.17 -2.02 3.17
N GLU A 157 -17.51 -3.18 3.25
CA GLU A 157 -16.29 -3.43 2.48
C GLU A 157 -16.57 -3.42 0.97
N ARG A 158 -17.60 -4.14 0.49
CA ARG A 158 -18.01 -4.14 -0.93
C ARG A 158 -18.33 -2.74 -1.44
N SER A 159 -18.97 -1.92 -0.61
CA SER A 159 -19.25 -0.51 -0.93
C SER A 159 -17.96 0.30 -1.10
N MET A 160 -16.96 0.08 -0.23
CA MET A 160 -15.66 0.74 -0.33
C MET A 160 -14.92 0.35 -1.61
N TRP A 161 -14.83 -0.93 -1.95
CA TRP A 161 -14.23 -1.40 -3.21
C TRP A 161 -14.91 -0.76 -4.41
N THR A 162 -16.24 -0.80 -4.46
CA THR A 162 -17.04 -0.23 -5.55
C THR A 162 -16.76 1.25 -5.69
N ARG A 163 -16.77 2.01 -4.59
CA ARG A 163 -16.47 3.45 -4.59
C ARG A 163 -15.06 3.77 -5.10
N ILE A 164 -14.05 3.03 -4.62
CA ILE A 164 -12.65 3.23 -5.06
C ILE A 164 -12.52 2.89 -6.54
N PHE A 165 -13.14 1.80 -7.00
CA PHE A 165 -13.14 1.39 -8.40
C PHE A 165 -13.77 2.46 -9.28
N GLN A 166 -15.00 2.90 -8.96
CA GLN A 166 -15.71 3.96 -9.67
C GLN A 166 -14.85 5.23 -9.79
N ASN A 167 -14.20 5.65 -8.70
CA ASN A 167 -13.32 6.80 -8.73
C ASN A 167 -12.13 6.65 -9.70
N LYS A 168 -11.61 5.44 -9.89
CA LYS A 168 -10.46 5.16 -10.77
C LYS A 168 -10.86 5.02 -12.24
N VAL A 169 -12.03 4.48 -12.54
CA VAL A 169 -12.50 4.27 -13.92
C VAL A 169 -13.09 5.51 -14.57
N ARG A 170 -13.47 6.54 -13.80
CA ARG A 170 -14.01 7.82 -14.33
C ARG A 170 -13.19 8.47 -15.45
N ASN A 171 -11.88 8.20 -15.50
CA ASN A 171 -10.96 8.80 -16.47
C ASN A 171 -10.44 7.80 -17.51
N LEU A 172 -11.03 6.59 -17.64
CA LEU A 172 -10.55 5.58 -18.58
C LEU A 172 -10.69 6.04 -20.04
N GLN A 173 -11.93 6.25 -20.51
CA GLN A 173 -12.22 6.88 -21.81
C GLN A 173 -13.59 7.57 -21.77
N GLN A 174 -13.77 8.58 -22.63
CA GLN A 174 -14.98 9.37 -22.71
C GLN A 174 -16.10 8.57 -23.38
N GLY A 175 -17.16 8.25 -22.64
CA GLY A 175 -18.36 7.57 -23.15
C GLY A 175 -18.59 6.16 -22.59
N ASP A 176 -17.54 5.51 -22.08
CA ASP A 176 -17.63 4.16 -21.53
C ASP A 176 -17.98 4.15 -20.04
N THR A 177 -18.72 3.13 -19.63
CA THR A 177 -19.13 2.93 -18.24
C THR A 177 -18.53 1.64 -17.69
N TRP A 178 -18.12 1.62 -16.42
CA TRP A 178 -17.55 0.44 -15.78
C TRP A 178 -18.22 0.19 -14.44
N ARG A 179 -18.48 -1.09 -14.11
CA ARG A 179 -18.95 -1.49 -12.78
C ARG A 179 -18.19 -2.69 -12.23
N LEU A 180 -18.14 -2.77 -10.91
CA LEU A 180 -17.50 -3.85 -10.15
C LEU A 180 -18.58 -4.68 -9.45
N GLU A 181 -18.57 -5.98 -9.68
CA GLU A 181 -19.48 -6.97 -9.10
C GLU A 181 -18.67 -8.01 -8.33
N PHE A 182 -19.14 -8.38 -7.13
CA PHE A 182 -18.51 -9.44 -6.35
C PHE A 182 -19.15 -10.77 -6.72
N ASP A 183 -18.34 -11.75 -7.07
CA ASP A 183 -18.79 -13.07 -7.50
C ASP A 183 -17.85 -14.12 -6.92
N ASP A 184 -18.21 -14.66 -5.76
CA ASP A 184 -17.38 -15.64 -5.04
C ASP A 184 -17.35 -17.01 -5.76
N SER A 185 -18.11 -17.18 -6.84
CA SER A 185 -18.14 -18.39 -7.66
C SER A 185 -17.18 -18.33 -8.85
N LEU A 186 -16.49 -17.19 -9.07
CA LEU A 186 -15.53 -17.06 -10.18
C LEU A 186 -14.48 -18.16 -10.14
N VAL A 187 -14.40 -18.91 -11.23
CA VAL A 187 -13.37 -19.93 -11.44
C VAL A 187 -12.21 -19.31 -12.22
N PRO A 188 -11.01 -19.21 -11.64
CA PRO A 188 -9.83 -18.76 -12.36
C PRO A 188 -9.57 -19.59 -13.61
N HIS A 189 -9.06 -18.94 -14.66
CA HIS A 189 -8.69 -19.56 -15.94
C HIS A 189 -9.82 -20.16 -16.77
N SER A 190 -11.05 -20.19 -16.25
CA SER A 190 -12.25 -20.60 -16.97
C SER A 190 -13.05 -19.37 -17.40
N LEU A 191 -12.59 -18.72 -18.46
CA LEU A 191 -13.19 -17.48 -18.98
C LEU A 191 -14.27 -17.78 -20.01
N ASN A 192 -15.41 -17.10 -19.89
CA ASN A 192 -16.37 -17.03 -20.98
C ASN A 192 -15.76 -16.24 -22.16
N PRO A 193 -16.16 -16.51 -23.42
CA PRO A 193 -15.70 -15.75 -24.57
C PRO A 193 -15.89 -14.22 -24.39
N GLY A 194 -14.85 -13.46 -24.75
CA GLY A 194 -14.81 -12.00 -24.60
C GLY A 194 -14.52 -11.49 -23.19
N TRP A 195 -14.22 -12.38 -22.24
CA TRP A 195 -13.73 -11.99 -20.92
C TRP A 195 -12.20 -12.10 -20.84
N GLU A 196 -11.62 -11.17 -20.10
CA GLU A 196 -10.21 -11.05 -19.80
C GLU A 196 -9.96 -11.31 -18.31
N GLN A 197 -8.78 -11.82 -17.98
CA GLN A 197 -8.41 -12.12 -16.59
C GLN A 197 -7.24 -11.28 -16.09
N TYR A 198 -7.32 -10.94 -14.80
CA TYR A 198 -6.23 -10.44 -14.01
C TYR A 198 -6.23 -11.08 -12.61
N ILE A 199 -5.12 -11.71 -12.21
CA ILE A 199 -4.94 -12.32 -10.89
C ILE A 199 -3.79 -11.62 -10.18
N ARG A 200 -3.97 -11.27 -8.90
CA ARG A 200 -2.88 -10.81 -8.02
C ARG A 200 -3.06 -11.22 -6.59
N ASN A 201 -1.94 -11.29 -5.89
CA ASN A 201 -1.91 -11.36 -4.43
C ASN A 201 -1.94 -9.97 -3.79
N THR A 202 -2.40 -9.94 -2.55
CA THR A 202 -2.34 -8.78 -1.65
C THR A 202 -2.15 -9.25 -0.20
N VAL A 203 -2.05 -8.27 0.69
CA VAL A 203 -1.97 -8.47 2.14
C VAL A 203 -3.35 -8.21 2.75
N ALA A 204 -3.77 -9.10 3.65
CA ALA A 204 -5.01 -8.97 4.40
C ALA A 204 -4.89 -9.53 5.82
N TRP A 205 -5.86 -9.19 6.66
CA TRP A 205 -6.12 -9.89 7.93
C TRP A 205 -7.31 -10.83 7.78
N PHE A 206 -7.34 -11.88 8.58
CA PHE A 206 -8.48 -12.76 8.73
C PHE A 206 -8.90 -12.79 10.20
N LYS A 207 -10.15 -13.13 10.46
CA LYS A 207 -10.67 -13.30 11.82
C LYS A 207 -11.63 -14.48 11.85
N CYS A 208 -11.30 -15.49 12.64
CA CYS A 208 -12.17 -16.65 12.81
C CYS A 208 -13.46 -16.24 13.50
N THR A 209 -14.59 -16.56 12.89
CA THR A 209 -15.95 -16.35 13.41
C THR A 209 -16.21 -17.18 14.66
N MET A 210 -15.62 -18.38 14.75
CA MET A 210 -15.75 -19.28 15.90
C MET A 210 -14.86 -18.90 17.08
N CYS A 211 -13.52 -18.98 16.94
CA CYS A 211 -12.60 -18.74 18.05
C CYS A 211 -12.12 -17.29 18.18
N ARG A 212 -12.59 -16.38 17.32
CA ARG A 212 -12.27 -14.94 17.31
C ARG A 212 -10.80 -14.57 17.07
N ARG A 213 -9.91 -15.55 16.92
CA ARG A 213 -8.50 -15.31 16.61
C ARG A 213 -8.37 -14.62 15.25
N GLY A 214 -7.52 -13.59 15.19
CA GLY A 214 -7.10 -12.99 13.94
C GLY A 214 -5.70 -13.44 13.50
N TRP A 215 -5.46 -13.50 12.20
CA TRP A 215 -4.14 -13.76 11.64
C TRP A 215 -3.90 -12.96 10.36
N PRO A 216 -2.67 -12.48 10.11
CA PRO A 216 -2.31 -11.82 8.86
C PRO A 216 -1.92 -12.83 7.78
N SER A 217 -2.08 -12.44 6.52
CA SER A 217 -1.53 -13.14 5.35
C SER A 217 -0.97 -12.13 4.36
N ASN A 218 0.22 -12.40 3.81
CA ASN A 218 0.80 -11.64 2.70
C ASN A 218 0.52 -12.25 1.33
N ARG A 219 -0.26 -13.35 1.27
CA ARG A 219 -0.55 -14.08 0.04
C ARG A 219 -2.05 -14.39 -0.05
N VAL A 220 -2.85 -13.33 -0.07
CA VAL A 220 -4.29 -13.42 -0.36
C VAL A 220 -4.48 -13.18 -1.85
N MET A 221 -4.91 -14.20 -2.59
CA MET A 221 -5.19 -14.06 -4.01
C MET A 221 -6.52 -13.33 -4.24
N VAL A 222 -6.55 -12.52 -5.27
CA VAL A 222 -7.73 -11.84 -5.79
C VAL A 222 -7.74 -12.04 -7.30
N VAL A 223 -8.86 -12.55 -7.82
CA VAL A 223 -9.07 -12.70 -9.27
C VAL A 223 -10.11 -11.70 -9.74
N PHE A 224 -9.82 -11.12 -10.90
CA PHE A 224 -10.69 -10.24 -11.63
C PHE A 224 -10.96 -10.82 -13.00
N HIS A 225 -12.23 -10.97 -13.35
CA HIS A 225 -12.67 -11.19 -14.72
C HIS A 225 -13.27 -9.88 -15.22
N MET A 226 -12.83 -9.41 -16.38
CA MET A 226 -13.23 -8.12 -16.94
C MET A 226 -13.64 -8.25 -18.39
N ARG A 227 -14.66 -7.51 -18.81
CA ARG A 227 -15.15 -7.49 -20.18
C ARG A 227 -15.63 -6.10 -20.52
N LEU A 228 -15.35 -5.66 -21.74
CA LEU A 228 -15.91 -4.46 -22.34
C LEU A 228 -16.76 -4.86 -23.55
N SER A 229 -17.99 -4.40 -23.63
CA SER A 229 -18.88 -4.65 -24.76
C SER A 229 -19.76 -3.43 -25.00
N ASN A 230 -19.74 -2.86 -26.20
CA ASN A 230 -20.55 -1.70 -26.59
C ASN A 230 -20.46 -0.52 -25.58
N GLY A 231 -19.25 -0.20 -25.13
CA GLY A 231 -18.99 0.85 -24.14
C GLY A 231 -19.46 0.54 -22.71
N GLN A 232 -19.91 -0.70 -22.44
CA GLN A 232 -20.29 -1.18 -21.12
C GLN A 232 -19.27 -2.20 -20.61
N GLY A 233 -18.51 -1.78 -19.62
CA GLY A 233 -17.50 -2.55 -18.92
C GLY A 233 -18.02 -3.19 -17.64
N ILE A 234 -17.71 -4.46 -17.44
CA ILE A 234 -18.02 -5.21 -16.21
C ILE A 234 -16.73 -5.81 -15.69
N VAL A 235 -16.49 -5.65 -14.40
CA VAL A 235 -15.48 -6.41 -13.65
C VAL A 235 -16.20 -7.25 -12.63
N LYS A 236 -15.94 -8.56 -12.64
CA LYS A 236 -16.27 -9.45 -11.54
C LYS A 236 -15.03 -9.71 -10.69
N VAL A 237 -15.17 -9.69 -9.37
CA VAL A 237 -14.07 -9.93 -8.42
C VAL A 237 -14.39 -11.06 -7.45
N ARG A 238 -13.41 -11.93 -7.21
CA ARG A 238 -13.39 -12.92 -6.13
C ARG A 238 -12.15 -12.73 -5.27
N ARG A 239 -12.35 -12.76 -3.96
CA ARG A 239 -11.30 -12.70 -2.94
C ARG A 239 -11.19 -14.08 -2.31
N PHE A 240 -10.00 -14.67 -2.33
CA PHE A 240 -9.82 -16.02 -1.80
C PHE A 240 -9.72 -16.02 -0.27
N ARG A 241 -10.37 -17.00 0.34
CA ARG A 241 -10.54 -17.18 1.78
C ARG A 241 -9.42 -18.00 2.40
N GLN A 242 -9.34 -17.99 3.74
CA GLN A 242 -8.42 -18.84 4.50
C GLN A 242 -9.10 -19.51 5.70
N ASN A 243 -8.67 -20.73 6.01
CA ASN A 243 -9.12 -21.47 7.19
C ASN A 243 -8.45 -20.95 8.48
N CYS A 244 -9.17 -21.08 9.58
CA CYS A 244 -8.56 -20.99 10.90
C CYS A 244 -7.66 -22.21 11.14
N LYS A 245 -6.48 -22.01 11.71
CA LYS A 245 -5.53 -23.11 12.01
C LYS A 245 -5.89 -23.99 13.20
N ILE A 246 -6.91 -23.61 13.98
CA ILE A 246 -7.27 -24.31 15.23
C ILE A 246 -8.70 -24.83 15.20
N CYS A 247 -9.53 -24.31 14.31
CA CYS A 247 -10.93 -24.69 14.23
C CYS A 247 -11.15 -25.42 12.91
N ASP A 248 -11.17 -26.75 12.96
CA ASP A 248 -11.38 -27.57 11.76
C ASP A 248 -12.81 -27.43 11.20
N GLU A 249 -13.78 -27.19 12.08
CA GLU A 249 -15.19 -26.98 11.71
C GLU A 249 -15.52 -25.52 11.36
N ALA A 250 -14.58 -24.58 11.52
CA ALA A 250 -14.85 -23.19 11.19
C ALA A 250 -14.95 -22.99 9.67
N PRO A 251 -15.86 -22.13 9.19
CA PRO A 251 -15.90 -21.78 7.78
C PRO A 251 -14.60 -21.08 7.36
N MET A 252 -14.31 -21.14 6.05
CA MET A 252 -13.24 -20.33 5.48
C MET A 252 -13.57 -18.85 5.61
N GLU A 253 -12.66 -18.07 6.16
CA GLU A 253 -12.88 -16.67 6.48
C GLU A 253 -12.54 -15.77 5.29
N MET A 254 -13.38 -14.75 5.09
CA MET A 254 -13.11 -13.70 4.11
C MET A 254 -11.93 -12.83 4.54
N PRO A 255 -11.09 -12.37 3.60
CA PRO A 255 -10.00 -11.47 3.91
C PRO A 255 -10.51 -10.05 4.19
N ASP A 256 -10.04 -9.47 5.29
CA ASP A 256 -10.15 -8.04 5.60
C ASP A 256 -8.96 -7.30 4.97
N ILE A 257 -9.21 -6.71 3.79
CA ILE A 257 -8.21 -6.00 2.99
C ILE A 257 -8.33 -4.51 3.28
N THR A 258 -7.22 -3.88 3.68
CA THR A 258 -7.24 -2.45 4.00
C THR A 258 -7.49 -1.58 2.77
N SER A 259 -8.02 -0.38 2.98
CA SER A 259 -8.26 0.60 1.92
C SER A 259 -7.05 0.88 1.04
N GLU A 260 -5.84 0.90 1.61
CA GLU A 260 -4.59 1.14 0.88
C GLU A 260 -4.30 0.00 -0.10
N ASN A 261 -4.46 -1.24 0.35
CA ASN A 261 -4.23 -2.42 -0.46
C ASN A 261 -5.30 -2.58 -1.54
N ILE A 262 -6.57 -2.27 -1.23
CA ILE A 262 -7.65 -2.19 -2.21
C ILE A 262 -7.33 -1.14 -3.28
N ASN A 263 -6.85 0.03 -2.87
CA ASN A 263 -6.49 1.09 -3.80
C ASN A 263 -5.37 0.64 -4.77
N ILE A 264 -4.34 -0.05 -4.28
CA ILE A 264 -3.25 -0.60 -5.11
C ILE A 264 -3.79 -1.67 -6.08
N LEU A 265 -4.60 -2.61 -5.58
CA LEU A 265 -5.20 -3.66 -6.42
C LEU A 265 -6.02 -3.06 -7.56
N LEU A 266 -6.90 -2.12 -7.24
CA LEU A 266 -7.79 -1.51 -8.22
C LEU A 266 -7.05 -0.55 -9.17
N GLU A 267 -5.94 0.05 -8.75
CA GLU A 267 -5.07 0.84 -9.64
C GLU A 267 -4.40 -0.03 -10.71
N ASN A 268 -3.89 -1.19 -10.29
CA ASN A 268 -3.30 -2.14 -11.23
C ASN A 268 -4.38 -2.80 -12.11
N LEU A 269 -5.58 -3.03 -11.57
CA LEU A 269 -6.71 -3.52 -12.34
C LEU A 269 -7.09 -2.56 -13.47
N VAL A 270 -7.18 -1.25 -13.20
CA VAL A 270 -7.50 -0.25 -14.23
C VAL A 270 -6.44 -0.20 -15.32
N GLU A 271 -5.15 -0.33 -14.96
CA GLU A 271 -4.09 -0.49 -15.95
C GLU A 271 -4.30 -1.76 -16.81
N LYS A 272 -4.70 -2.86 -16.20
CA LYS A 272 -5.00 -4.10 -16.94
C LYS A 272 -6.24 -4.01 -17.81
N ILE A 273 -7.26 -3.24 -17.41
CA ILE A 273 -8.41 -2.93 -18.26
C ILE A 273 -7.95 -2.19 -19.53
N ARG A 274 -7.09 -1.18 -19.40
CA ARG A 274 -6.54 -0.44 -20.55
C ARG A 274 -5.80 -1.36 -21.51
N ILE A 275 -4.94 -2.22 -20.98
CA ILE A 275 -4.13 -3.14 -21.79
C ILE A 275 -4.99 -4.24 -22.44
N LYS A 276 -5.89 -4.88 -21.68
CA LYS A 276 -6.59 -6.09 -22.11
C LYS A 276 -7.92 -5.83 -22.80
N CYS A 277 -8.66 -4.80 -22.37
CA CYS A 277 -9.99 -4.49 -22.90
C CYS A 277 -9.96 -3.36 -23.93
N TYR A 278 -9.07 -2.38 -23.78
CA TYR A 278 -8.89 -1.27 -24.73
C TYR A 278 -7.71 -1.46 -25.69
N HIS A 279 -6.91 -2.51 -25.48
CA HIS A 279 -5.73 -2.82 -26.29
C HIS A 279 -4.72 -1.65 -26.36
N GLU A 280 -4.66 -0.81 -25.33
CA GLU A 280 -3.70 0.28 -25.23
C GLU A 280 -2.28 -0.27 -24.96
N ASP A 281 -1.30 0.22 -25.72
CA ASP A 281 0.11 -0.04 -25.42
C ASP A 281 0.63 0.98 -24.39
N LEU A 282 0.78 0.53 -23.14
CA LEU A 282 1.27 1.34 -22.03
C LEU A 282 2.76 1.13 -21.73
N GLY A 283 3.46 0.33 -22.52
CA GLY A 283 4.83 -0.09 -22.24
C GLY A 283 4.97 -0.98 -21.00
N ARG A 284 6.17 -1.55 -20.78
CA ARG A 284 6.47 -2.34 -19.57
C ARG A 284 6.71 -1.41 -18.38
N GLY A 285 5.65 -0.99 -17.70
CA GLY A 285 5.75 -0.33 -16.40
C GLY A 285 6.29 -1.30 -15.34
N ASN A 286 7.54 -1.11 -14.91
CA ASN A 286 8.13 -1.89 -13.81
C ASN A 286 7.57 -1.39 -12.47
N ARG A 287 6.40 -1.90 -12.07
CA ARG A 287 5.77 -1.52 -10.80
C ARG A 287 6.35 -2.37 -9.66
N PRO A 288 6.99 -1.76 -8.64
CA PRO A 288 7.54 -2.51 -7.52
C PRO A 288 6.41 -3.09 -6.64
N PHE A 289 6.52 -4.38 -6.35
CA PHE A 289 5.69 -5.09 -5.39
C PHE A 289 6.00 -4.60 -3.95
N VAL A 290 4.96 -4.29 -3.16
CA VAL A 290 5.12 -4.07 -1.71
C VAL A 290 4.92 -5.42 -1.02
N ASN A 291 6.00 -6.17 -0.85
CA ASN A 291 6.00 -7.39 -0.05
C ASN A 291 5.88 -7.00 1.43
N LEU A 292 4.80 -7.42 2.09
CA LEU A 292 4.79 -7.44 3.55
C LEU A 292 5.57 -8.69 3.99
N GLU A 293 6.69 -8.48 4.65
CA GLU A 293 7.47 -9.54 5.29
C GLU A 293 6.66 -10.07 6.48
N VAL A 294 5.85 -11.10 6.23
CA VAL A 294 5.12 -11.84 7.27
C VAL A 294 5.96 -13.06 7.63
N LYS A 295 6.37 -13.18 8.90
CA LYS A 295 7.11 -14.34 9.44
C LYS A 295 6.26 -15.62 9.58
N SER A 296 5.15 -15.71 8.85
CA SER A 296 4.37 -16.95 8.78
C SER A 296 4.68 -17.59 7.43
N PRO A 297 5.16 -18.84 7.42
CA PRO A 297 5.13 -19.63 6.21
C PRO A 297 3.71 -19.57 5.64
N HIS A 298 3.60 -19.34 4.33
CA HIS A 298 2.33 -19.54 3.65
C HIS A 298 1.95 -21.01 3.81
N GLU A 299 0.74 -21.30 4.28
CA GLU A 299 0.29 -22.67 4.54
C GLU A 299 -0.77 -23.07 3.51
N PRO A 300 -0.39 -23.85 2.47
CA PRO A 300 -1.28 -24.15 1.36
C PRO A 300 -2.57 -24.87 1.78
N ALA A 301 -2.50 -25.74 2.78
CA ALA A 301 -3.66 -26.50 3.28
C ALA A 301 -4.79 -25.60 3.82
N HIS A 302 -4.44 -24.41 4.32
CA HIS A 302 -5.39 -23.46 4.89
C HIS A 302 -5.76 -22.33 3.91
N CYS A 303 -5.31 -22.37 2.65
CA CYS A 303 -5.57 -21.32 1.67
C CYS A 303 -6.48 -21.81 0.54
N GLU A 304 -7.62 -21.15 0.33
CA GLU A 304 -8.58 -21.50 -0.73
C GLU A 304 -7.90 -21.45 -2.10
N ALA A 305 -7.13 -20.40 -2.37
CA ALA A 305 -6.40 -20.25 -3.61
C ALA A 305 -5.35 -21.35 -3.87
N CYS A 306 -4.74 -21.92 -2.83
CA CYS A 306 -3.85 -23.08 -3.01
C CYS A 306 -4.62 -24.34 -3.38
N ARG A 307 -5.77 -24.56 -2.73
CA ARG A 307 -6.64 -25.70 -3.04
C ARG A 307 -7.16 -25.66 -4.48
N GLU A 308 -7.34 -24.45 -5.01
CA GLU A 308 -7.76 -24.17 -6.38
C GLU A 308 -6.58 -24.04 -7.37
N GLY A 309 -5.33 -24.25 -6.93
CA GLY A 309 -4.14 -24.19 -7.80
C GLY A 309 -3.73 -22.78 -8.27
N VAL A 310 -4.22 -21.72 -7.64
CA VAL A 310 -4.03 -20.32 -8.06
C VAL A 310 -2.76 -19.70 -7.48
N CYS A 311 -2.36 -20.08 -6.26
CA CYS A 311 -1.24 -19.45 -5.56
C CYS A 311 0.13 -19.65 -6.23
N THR A 312 0.30 -20.64 -7.10
CA THR A 312 1.58 -20.98 -7.76
C THR A 312 1.96 -20.03 -8.90
N MET A 313 1.10 -19.05 -9.21
CA MET A 313 1.25 -18.12 -10.32
C MET A 313 1.78 -16.78 -9.79
N ASP A 314 3.10 -16.57 -9.85
CA ASP A 314 3.75 -15.28 -9.55
C ASP A 314 3.75 -14.35 -10.80
#